data_AF-A0A8S1J0S2-F1
#
_entry.id   AF-A0A8S1J0S2-F1
#
_cell.length_a   1.000
_cell.length_b   1.000
_cell.length_c   1.000
_cell.angle_alpha   90.00
_cell.angle_beta   90.00
_cell.angle_gamma   90.00
#
_symmetry.space_group_name_H-M   'P 1'
#
loop_
_entity.id
_entity.type
_entity.pdbx_description
1 polymer ?
#
loop_
_entity_poly.entity_id
_entity_poly.type
_entity_poly.pdbx_seq_one_letter_code
_entity_poly.pdbx_strand_id
1 'polypeptide(L)'
;PISQMQHLFVRCLCFRLLNALLVQTYFDPDEFWQGPEVAHRLVFGYGHLTWEWAVGLRTIGFPLLFTPPYQLLKVLHIDAAWLVAWSPRVVSVAIAAGTDVGVHTIAHKLFGSRAAGWSLTCQLLCWFNIYCLPRTFSNCLEALLVVWSLVLWPGLLIKQAAHTEPSGCSGAWTPSLLLAAEFGSCFEAARL
;
A
#
# COMPACT_ATOMS: atom_id res chain seq x y z
N PRO A 1 17.67 -4.76 -13.89
CA PRO A 1 16.27 -4.36 -13.58
C PRO A 1 15.79 -4.89 -12.21
N ILE A 2 15.95 -6.20 -11.94
CA ILE A 2 15.53 -6.84 -10.68
C ILE A 2 16.23 -6.22 -9.46
N SER A 3 17.55 -6.01 -9.54
CA SER A 3 18.35 -5.37 -8.47
C SER A 3 17.87 -3.95 -8.11
N GLN A 4 17.44 -3.18 -9.10
CA GLN A 4 16.92 -1.81 -8.88
C GLN A 4 15.58 -1.84 -8.13
N MET A 5 14.68 -2.77 -8.47
CA MET A 5 13.41 -2.94 -7.76
C MET A 5 13.64 -3.42 -6.31
N GLN A 6 14.62 -4.30 -6.10
CA GLN A 6 15.00 -4.75 -4.75
C GLN A 6 15.51 -3.58 -3.90
N HIS A 7 16.42 -2.75 -4.43
CA HIS A 7 16.91 -1.58 -3.72
C HIS A 7 15.79 -0.58 -3.40
N LEU A 8 14.87 -0.36 -4.33
CA LEU A 8 13.70 0.49 -4.10
C LEU A 8 12.80 -0.07 -3.01
N PHE A 9 12.49 -1.36 -3.07
CA PHE A 9 11.68 -2.03 -2.05
C PHE A 9 12.30 -1.91 -0.67
N VAL A 10 13.60 -2.17 -0.52
CA VAL A 10 14.31 -2.04 0.75
C VAL A 10 14.24 -0.60 1.27
N ARG A 11 14.43 0.42 0.42
CA ARG A 11 14.31 1.83 0.82
C ARG A 11 12.90 2.16 1.32
N CYS A 12 11.86 1.76 0.58
CA CYS A 12 10.47 1.94 0.99
C CYS A 12 10.17 1.18 2.29
N LEU A 13 10.67 -0.04 2.43
CA LEU A 13 10.49 -0.86 3.62
C LEU A 13 11.12 -0.21 4.85
N CYS A 14 12.35 0.28 4.76
CA CYS A 14 13.01 1.01 5.85
C CYS A 14 12.22 2.28 6.21
N PHE A 15 11.77 3.05 5.22
CA PHE A 15 10.95 4.22 5.47
C PHE A 15 9.63 3.87 6.18
N ARG A 16 8.92 2.85 5.70
CA ARG A 16 7.64 2.42 6.27
C ARG A 16 7.80 1.79 7.65
N LEU A 17 8.92 1.14 7.92
CA LEU A 17 9.26 0.65 9.25
C LEU A 17 9.46 1.80 10.23
N LEU A 18 10.27 2.81 9.86
CA LEU A 18 10.45 4.02 10.69
C LEU A 18 9.10 4.72 10.92
N ASN A 19 8.29 4.85 9.88
CA ASN A 19 6.96 5.43 9.97
C ASN A 19 6.05 4.64 10.94
N ALA A 20 6.01 3.31 10.85
CA ALA A 20 5.22 2.49 11.76
C ALA A 20 5.66 2.61 13.23
N LEU A 21 6.96 2.85 13.48
CA LEU A 21 7.50 3.11 14.82
C LEU A 21 7.08 4.48 15.38
N LEU A 22 6.93 5.47 14.50
CA LEU A 22 6.46 6.82 14.85
C LEU A 22 4.95 6.84 15.10
N VAL A 23 4.18 6.05 14.35
CA VAL A 23 2.72 5.97 14.49
C VAL A 23 2.35 5.07 15.66
N GLN A 24 2.23 5.68 16.85
CA GLN A 24 1.84 5.01 18.09
C GLN A 24 0.39 5.27 18.50
N THR A 25 -0.36 5.99 17.66
CA THR A 25 -1.74 6.33 17.95
C THR A 25 -2.71 5.29 17.37
N TYR A 26 -3.84 5.17 18.06
CA TYR A 26 -5.01 4.47 17.57
C TYR A 26 -5.80 5.35 16.60
N PHE A 27 -6.33 4.75 15.53
CA PHE A 27 -7.24 5.43 14.61
C PHE A 27 -8.67 4.87 14.69
N ASP A 28 -8.85 3.60 14.30
CA ASP A 28 -10.15 2.94 14.21
C ASP A 28 -10.11 1.55 14.84
N PRO A 29 -11.24 1.05 15.39
CA PRO A 29 -11.28 -0.25 16.06
C PRO A 29 -10.93 -1.40 15.12
N ASP A 30 -11.26 -1.26 13.85
CA ASP A 30 -10.99 -2.25 12.83
C ASP A 30 -9.49 -2.55 12.66
N GLU A 31 -8.60 -1.64 13.08
CA GLU A 31 -7.14 -1.86 13.10
C GLU A 31 -6.78 -3.14 13.90
N PHE A 32 -7.51 -3.43 14.97
CA PHE A 32 -7.26 -4.58 15.84
C PHE A 32 -8.31 -5.67 15.66
N TRP A 33 -9.60 -5.29 15.65
CA TRP A 33 -10.71 -6.21 15.79
C TRP A 33 -11.09 -6.97 14.50
N GLN A 34 -10.68 -6.49 13.33
CA GLN A 34 -10.98 -7.15 12.04
C GLN A 34 -9.82 -7.99 11.49
N GLY A 35 -8.62 -7.92 12.09
CA GLY A 35 -7.44 -8.63 11.59
C GLY A 35 -6.58 -9.20 12.71
N PRO A 36 -5.75 -8.39 13.39
CA PRO A 36 -4.81 -8.86 14.40
C PRO A 36 -5.40 -9.70 15.53
N GLU A 37 -6.54 -9.31 16.10
CA GLU A 37 -7.16 -10.02 17.22
C GLU A 37 -7.74 -11.38 16.79
N VAL A 38 -8.36 -11.42 15.61
CA VAL A 38 -8.88 -12.65 15.00
C VAL A 38 -7.73 -13.62 14.73
N ALA A 39 -6.65 -13.13 14.14
CA ALA A 39 -5.44 -13.90 13.86
C ALA A 39 -4.74 -14.38 15.15
N HIS A 40 -4.71 -13.55 16.19
CA HIS A 40 -4.20 -13.91 17.50
C HIS A 40 -4.99 -15.09 18.08
N ARG A 41 -6.33 -15.02 18.05
CA ARG A 41 -7.18 -16.13 18.53
C ARG A 41 -6.99 -17.41 17.73
N LEU A 42 -6.79 -17.33 16.41
CA LEU A 42 -6.50 -18.50 15.58
C LEU A 42 -5.19 -19.21 15.99
N VAL A 43 -4.18 -18.46 16.42
CA VAL A 43 -2.85 -19.00 16.76
C VAL A 43 -2.75 -19.42 18.21
N PHE A 44 -3.20 -18.58 19.14
CA PHE A 44 -3.05 -18.79 20.58
C PHE A 44 -4.26 -19.47 21.23
N GLY A 45 -5.42 -19.48 20.56
CA GLY A 45 -6.65 -20.11 21.06
C GLY A 45 -7.46 -19.28 22.04
N TYR A 46 -6.99 -18.06 22.38
CA TYR A 46 -7.68 -17.12 23.26
C TYR A 46 -7.72 -15.71 22.66
N GLY A 47 -8.52 -14.83 23.26
CA GLY A 47 -8.78 -13.48 22.75
C GLY A 47 -10.26 -13.26 22.48
N HIS A 48 -10.61 -12.05 22.08
CA HIS A 48 -11.99 -11.62 21.91
C HIS A 48 -12.38 -11.62 20.43
N LEU A 49 -13.56 -12.15 20.12
CA LEU A 49 -14.15 -12.03 18.79
C LEU A 49 -15.32 -11.08 18.85
N THR A 50 -15.44 -10.21 17.84
CA THR A 50 -16.67 -9.45 17.65
C THR A 50 -17.81 -10.38 17.23
N TRP A 51 -19.04 -9.89 17.35
CA TRP A 51 -20.22 -10.69 17.03
C TRP A 51 -20.20 -11.21 15.58
N GLU A 52 -19.67 -10.45 14.61
CA GLU A 52 -19.59 -10.88 13.20
C GLU A 52 -18.72 -12.13 13.02
N TRP A 53 -17.61 -12.20 13.75
CA TRP A 53 -16.71 -13.34 13.73
C TRP A 53 -17.29 -14.54 14.48
N ALA A 54 -18.03 -14.29 15.56
CA ALA A 54 -18.71 -15.34 16.32
C ALA A 54 -19.78 -16.07 15.48
N VAL A 55 -20.49 -15.33 14.60
CA VAL A 55 -21.49 -15.92 13.70
C VAL A 55 -20.95 -16.32 12.32
N GLY A 56 -19.66 -16.06 12.04
CA GLY A 56 -19.01 -16.47 10.78
C GLY A 56 -19.39 -15.66 9.54
N LEU A 57 -19.73 -14.36 9.69
CA LEU A 57 -20.13 -13.50 8.57
C LEU A 57 -18.94 -12.96 7.73
N ARG A 58 -17.72 -13.05 8.25
CA ARG A 58 -16.52 -12.46 7.64
C ARG A 58 -15.60 -13.53 7.06
N THR A 59 -14.99 -13.22 5.93
CA THR A 59 -13.98 -14.07 5.30
C THR A 59 -12.66 -13.97 6.07
N ILE A 60 -12.04 -15.11 6.35
CA ILE A 60 -10.82 -15.20 7.15
C ILE A 60 -9.53 -14.82 6.40
N GLY A 61 -9.63 -14.55 5.09
CA GLY A 61 -8.48 -14.30 4.22
C GLY A 61 -7.58 -13.16 4.67
N PHE A 62 -8.15 -12.04 5.10
CA PHE A 62 -7.35 -10.91 5.60
C PHE A 62 -6.68 -11.21 6.96
N PRO A 63 -7.38 -11.69 8.01
CA PRO A 63 -6.74 -12.11 9.25
C PRO A 63 -5.62 -13.13 9.07
N LEU A 64 -5.77 -14.09 8.15
CA LEU A 64 -4.76 -15.14 7.94
C LEU A 64 -3.36 -14.59 7.65
N LEU A 65 -3.25 -13.41 7.03
CA LEU A 65 -1.96 -12.77 6.75
C LEU A 65 -1.17 -12.42 8.02
N PHE A 66 -1.84 -12.24 9.15
CA PHE A 66 -1.20 -11.93 10.43
C PHE A 66 -0.88 -13.17 11.26
N THR A 67 -1.29 -14.37 10.82
CA THR A 67 -1.01 -15.61 11.56
C THR A 67 0.46 -16.03 11.53
N PRO A 68 1.23 -15.92 10.43
CA PRO A 68 2.63 -16.34 10.41
C PRO A 68 3.53 -15.66 11.46
N PRO A 69 3.50 -14.32 11.67
CA PRO A 69 4.33 -13.70 12.70
C PRO A 69 3.95 -14.18 14.11
N TYR A 70 2.66 -14.38 14.40
CA TYR A 70 2.23 -14.95 15.68
C TYR A 70 2.69 -16.41 15.87
N GLN A 71 2.61 -17.23 14.82
CA GLN A 71 3.08 -18.62 14.88
C GLN A 71 4.58 -18.67 15.16
N LEU A 72 5.36 -17.79 14.53
CA LEU A 72 6.78 -17.67 14.78
C LEU A 72 7.06 -17.33 16.25
N LEU A 73 6.36 -16.34 16.81
CA LEU A 73 6.50 -15.97 18.23
C LEU A 73 6.13 -17.14 19.16
N LYS A 74 5.05 -17.87 18.84
CA LYS A 74 4.59 -19.03 19.60
C LYS A 74 5.62 -20.17 19.59
N VAL A 75 6.21 -20.48 18.44
CA VAL A 75 7.24 -21.54 18.30
C VAL A 75 8.53 -21.16 19.03
N LEU A 76 8.88 -19.87 19.04
CA LEU A 76 10.04 -19.36 19.77
C LEU A 76 9.77 -19.17 21.27
N HIS A 77 8.54 -19.44 21.75
CA HIS A 77 8.12 -19.22 23.14
C HIS A 77 8.35 -17.76 23.61
N ILE A 78 8.12 -16.79 22.72
CA ILE A 78 8.25 -15.37 23.04
C ILE A 78 6.88 -14.79 23.38
N ASP A 79 6.62 -14.63 24.67
CA ASP A 79 5.32 -14.16 25.20
C ASP A 79 5.32 -12.68 25.59
N ALA A 80 6.29 -11.90 25.10
CA ALA A 80 6.37 -10.47 25.38
C ALA A 80 5.17 -9.75 24.75
N ALA A 81 4.27 -9.23 25.57
CA ALA A 81 3.01 -8.60 25.13
C ALA A 81 3.21 -7.47 24.09
N TRP A 82 4.26 -6.65 24.28
CA TRP A 82 4.60 -5.62 23.32
C TRP A 82 5.01 -6.20 21.96
N LEU A 83 5.77 -7.30 21.94
CA LEU A 83 6.21 -7.90 20.69
C LEU A 83 5.03 -8.54 19.93
N VAL A 84 4.12 -9.19 20.66
CA VAL A 84 2.87 -9.71 20.09
C VAL A 84 2.05 -8.58 19.49
N ALA A 85 1.85 -7.48 20.22
CA ALA A 85 1.09 -6.32 19.74
C ALA A 85 1.71 -5.67 18.48
N TRP A 86 3.04 -5.64 18.37
CA TRP A 86 3.73 -5.04 17.23
C TRP A 86 3.92 -6.00 16.04
N SER A 87 3.84 -7.31 16.24
CA SER A 87 4.11 -8.29 15.19
C SER A 87 3.24 -8.17 13.93
N PRO A 88 1.92 -7.84 14.00
CA PRO A 88 1.10 -7.64 12.81
C PRO A 88 1.58 -6.46 11.95
N ARG A 89 2.22 -5.47 12.57
CA ARG A 89 2.73 -4.28 11.88
C ARG A 89 3.86 -4.61 10.92
N VAL A 90 4.58 -5.72 11.14
CA VAL A 90 5.61 -6.19 10.19
C VAL A 90 4.98 -6.52 8.83
N VAL A 91 3.79 -7.14 8.86
CA VAL A 91 3.03 -7.49 7.65
C VAL A 91 2.50 -6.23 6.96
N SER A 92 1.90 -5.31 7.72
CA SER A 92 1.37 -4.06 7.14
C SER A 92 2.47 -3.17 6.56
N VAL A 93 3.65 -3.11 7.18
CA VAL A 93 4.82 -2.40 6.64
C VAL A 93 5.29 -3.00 5.32
N ALA A 94 5.31 -4.33 5.20
CA ALA A 94 5.63 -5.00 3.95
C ALA A 94 4.59 -4.72 2.85
N ILE A 95 3.30 -4.75 3.20
CA ILE A 95 2.20 -4.37 2.29
C ILE A 95 2.37 -2.92 1.83
N ALA A 96 2.59 -1.98 2.75
CA ALA A 96 2.78 -0.58 2.44
C ALA A 96 3.96 -0.34 1.49
N ALA A 97 5.11 -0.95 1.76
CA ALA A 97 6.29 -0.87 0.90
C ALA A 97 6.03 -1.48 -0.48
N GLY A 98 5.29 -2.59 -0.54
CA GLY A 98 4.85 -3.20 -1.80
C GLY A 98 3.94 -2.27 -2.62
N THR A 99 3.07 -1.51 -1.95
CA THR A 99 2.20 -0.51 -2.59
C THR A 99 3.02 0.64 -3.14
N ASP A 100 4.00 1.16 -2.38
CA ASP A 100 4.88 2.25 -2.83
C ASP A 100 5.68 1.85 -4.08
N VAL A 101 6.24 0.64 -4.09
CA VAL A 101 6.95 0.10 -5.27
C VAL A 101 6.00 -0.07 -6.45
N GLY A 102 4.78 -0.55 -6.21
CA GLY A 102 3.77 -0.69 -7.24
C GLY A 102 3.41 0.66 -7.88
N VAL A 103 3.19 1.70 -7.06
CA VAL A 103 2.87 3.07 -7.51
C VAL A 103 4.01 3.64 -8.35
N HIS A 104 5.25 3.49 -7.88
CA HIS A 104 6.42 3.89 -8.67
C HIS A 104 6.49 3.13 -10.00
N THR A 105 6.22 1.83 -10.00
CA THR A 105 6.32 0.97 -11.19
C THR A 105 5.26 1.34 -12.23
N ILE A 106 4.01 1.57 -11.82
CA ILE A 106 2.97 1.97 -12.76
C ILE A 106 3.22 3.38 -13.33
N ALA A 107 3.63 4.34 -12.49
CA ALA A 107 3.99 5.68 -12.93
C ALA A 107 5.18 5.65 -13.92
N HIS A 108 6.17 4.79 -13.68
CA HIS A 108 7.29 4.60 -14.60
C HIS A 108 6.84 4.03 -15.95
N LYS A 109 5.90 3.06 -15.95
CA LYS A 109 5.38 2.45 -17.18
C LYS A 109 4.55 3.42 -18.02
N LEU A 110 3.81 4.33 -17.39
CA LEU A 110 2.90 5.25 -18.09
C LEU A 110 3.56 6.57 -18.49
N PHE A 111 4.40 7.14 -17.62
CA PHE A 111 4.87 8.53 -17.75
C PHE A 111 6.41 8.66 -17.70
N GLY A 112 7.14 7.55 -17.57
CA GLY A 112 8.60 7.53 -17.53
C GLY A 112 9.20 7.86 -16.16
N SER A 113 10.53 7.92 -16.10
CA SER A 113 11.28 7.86 -14.83
C SER A 113 11.14 9.11 -13.95
N ARG A 114 11.02 10.32 -14.53
CA ARG A 114 10.85 11.55 -13.74
C ARG A 114 9.51 11.58 -13.01
N ALA A 115 8.44 11.24 -13.73
CA ALA A 115 7.11 11.14 -13.15
C ALA A 115 7.05 10.07 -12.05
N ALA A 116 7.68 8.91 -12.27
CA ALA A 116 7.77 7.86 -11.25
C ALA A 116 8.41 8.33 -9.93
N GLY A 117 9.50 9.11 -10.01
CA GLY A 117 10.16 9.69 -8.84
C GLY A 117 9.26 10.66 -8.08
N TRP A 118 8.57 11.55 -8.79
CA TRP A 118 7.63 12.50 -8.18
C TRP A 118 6.41 11.80 -7.60
N SER A 119 5.81 10.85 -8.31
CA SER A 119 4.66 10.07 -7.81
C SER A 119 5.01 9.32 -6.53
N LEU A 120 6.19 8.69 -6.45
CA LEU A 120 6.65 8.04 -5.23
C LEU A 120 6.87 9.05 -4.10
N THR A 121 7.47 10.21 -4.40
CA THR A 121 7.69 11.26 -3.41
C THR A 121 6.36 11.77 -2.85
N CYS A 122 5.36 12.02 -3.70
CA CYS A 122 4.01 12.39 -3.28
C CYS A 122 3.34 11.27 -2.45
N GLN A 123 3.50 10.01 -2.86
CA GLN A 123 2.96 8.86 -2.13
C GLN A 123 3.54 8.73 -0.71
N LEU A 124 4.86 8.96 -0.56
CA LEU A 124 5.57 8.89 0.71
C LEU A 124 5.32 10.11 1.61
N LEU A 125 5.13 11.30 1.03
CA LEU A 125 4.89 12.54 1.77
C LEU A 125 3.40 12.83 2.04
N CYS A 126 2.49 12.14 1.35
CA CYS A 126 1.07 12.26 1.60
C CYS A 126 0.77 11.93 3.07
N TRP A 127 0.32 12.93 3.84
CA TRP A 127 0.09 12.81 5.28
C TRP A 127 -0.81 11.61 5.61
N PHE A 128 -1.84 11.38 4.79
CA PHE A 128 -2.79 10.30 5.00
C PHE A 128 -2.17 8.93 4.72
N ASN A 129 -1.27 8.81 3.74
CA ASN A 129 -0.54 7.57 3.50
C ASN A 129 0.52 7.32 4.58
N ILE A 130 1.16 8.37 5.10
CA ILE A 130 2.05 8.24 6.25
C ILE A 130 1.25 7.68 7.43
N TYR A 131 0.06 8.24 7.68
CA TYR A 131 -0.80 7.85 8.77
C TYR A 131 -1.42 6.46 8.59
N CYS A 132 -2.23 6.23 7.55
CA CYS A 132 -3.07 5.04 7.40
C CYS A 132 -2.36 3.82 6.81
N LEU A 133 -1.47 4.01 5.83
CA LEU A 133 -0.89 2.88 5.08
C LEU A 133 -0.09 1.87 5.92
N PRO A 134 0.68 2.25 6.97
CA PRO A 134 1.38 1.27 7.80
C PRO A 134 0.48 0.56 8.83
N ARG A 135 -0.82 0.92 8.92
CA ARG A 135 -1.77 0.27 9.83
C ARG A 135 -2.36 -0.99 9.24
N THR A 136 -2.95 -1.81 10.10
CA THR A 136 -3.49 -3.15 9.77
C THR A 136 -4.92 -3.09 9.21
N PHE A 137 -5.13 -2.28 8.17
CA PHE A 137 -6.42 -2.20 7.47
C PHE A 137 -6.47 -3.10 6.23
N SER A 138 -7.64 -3.68 5.95
CA SER A 138 -7.88 -4.41 4.70
C SER A 138 -7.72 -3.51 3.48
N ASN A 139 -8.11 -2.24 3.60
CA ASN A 139 -7.98 -1.23 2.56
C ASN A 139 -6.53 -1.06 2.08
N CYS A 140 -5.54 -1.26 2.97
CA CYS A 140 -4.13 -1.18 2.60
C CYS A 140 -3.70 -2.38 1.72
N LEU A 141 -4.24 -3.57 2.02
CA LEU A 141 -4.03 -4.75 1.18
C LEU A 141 -4.76 -4.61 -0.16
N GLU A 142 -5.99 -4.11 -0.16
CA GLU A 142 -6.74 -3.84 -1.38
C GLU A 142 -6.00 -2.85 -2.28
N ALA A 143 -5.47 -1.77 -1.71
CA ALA A 143 -4.64 -0.82 -2.45
C ALA A 143 -3.41 -1.49 -3.08
N LEU A 144 -2.72 -2.37 -2.36
CA LEU A 144 -1.60 -3.16 -2.90
C LEU A 144 -2.06 -3.98 -4.12
N LEU A 145 -3.12 -4.77 -3.95
CA LEU A 145 -3.64 -5.66 -4.99
C LEU A 145 -4.10 -4.89 -6.23
N VAL A 146 -4.80 -3.78 -6.04
CA VAL A 146 -5.25 -2.89 -7.12
C VAL A 146 -4.05 -2.33 -7.87
N VAL A 147 -3.06 -1.76 -7.18
CA VAL A 147 -1.86 -1.22 -7.81
C VAL A 147 -1.13 -2.29 -8.61
N TRP A 148 -0.94 -3.49 -8.05
CA TRP A 148 -0.26 -4.57 -8.76
C TRP A 148 -1.07 -5.12 -9.94
N SER A 149 -2.40 -5.16 -9.85
CA SER A 149 -3.25 -5.51 -10.99
C SER A 149 -3.06 -4.54 -12.16
N LEU A 150 -2.93 -3.24 -11.89
CA LEU A 150 -2.67 -2.22 -12.91
C LEU A 150 -1.26 -2.33 -13.48
N VAL A 151 -0.27 -2.68 -12.64
CA VAL A 151 1.10 -2.95 -13.09
C VAL A 151 1.15 -4.15 -14.04
N LEU A 152 0.36 -5.20 -13.78
CA LEU A 152 0.27 -6.39 -14.64
C LEU A 152 -0.51 -6.12 -15.93
N TRP A 153 -1.54 -5.26 -15.89
CA TRP A 153 -2.40 -4.97 -17.02
C TRP A 153 -2.42 -3.50 -17.46
N PRO A 154 -1.26 -2.89 -17.81
CA PRO A 154 -1.19 -1.46 -18.13
C PRO A 154 -1.95 -1.09 -19.40
N GLY A 155 -2.18 -2.06 -20.31
CA GLY A 155 -2.95 -1.86 -21.53
C GLY A 155 -4.42 -1.46 -21.30
N LEU A 156 -4.98 -1.74 -20.12
CA LEU A 156 -6.31 -1.26 -19.73
C LEU A 156 -6.32 0.26 -19.58
N LEU A 157 -5.27 0.81 -18.97
CA LEU A 157 -5.12 2.26 -18.75
C LEU A 157 -4.81 3.00 -20.06
N ILE A 158 -3.97 2.40 -20.92
CA ILE A 158 -3.61 2.99 -22.21
C ILE A 158 -4.83 3.05 -23.15
N LYS A 159 -5.68 2.01 -23.16
CA LYS A 159 -6.92 2.01 -23.97
C LYS A 159 -7.93 3.05 -23.49
N GLN A 160 -8.08 3.24 -22.18
CA GLN A 160 -8.94 4.29 -21.64
C GLN A 160 -8.44 5.69 -22.02
N ALA A 161 -7.14 5.94 -21.90
CA ALA A 161 -6.54 7.21 -22.32
C ALA A 161 -6.84 7.52 -23.81
N ALA A 162 -6.70 6.52 -24.69
CA ALA A 162 -6.99 6.67 -26.12
C ALA A 162 -8.49 6.90 -26.43
N HIS A 163 -9.40 6.31 -25.65
CA HIS A 163 -10.85 6.55 -25.81
C HIS A 163 -11.31 7.94 -25.34
N THR A 164 -10.51 8.61 -24.51
CA THR A 164 -10.85 9.94 -23.98
C THR A 164 -10.38 11.06 -24.91
N GLU A 165 -9.64 10.75 -25.99
CA GLU A 165 -9.32 11.72 -27.03
C GLU A 165 -10.59 12.08 -27.83
N PRO A 166 -11.06 13.34 -27.80
CA PRO A 166 -12.09 13.77 -28.72
C PRO A 166 -11.55 13.67 -30.14
N SER A 167 -12.32 13.03 -31.02
CA SER A 167 -12.02 12.67 -32.42
C SER A 167 -11.84 13.87 -33.39
N GLY A 168 -11.34 15.01 -32.91
CA GLY A 168 -11.35 16.27 -33.66
C GLY A 168 -10.05 17.09 -33.67
N CYS A 169 -8.94 16.64 -33.07
CA CYS A 169 -7.67 17.38 -33.14
C CYS A 169 -6.56 16.55 -33.78
N SER A 170 -6.49 16.64 -35.11
CA SER A 170 -5.36 16.25 -35.94
C SER A 170 -4.18 17.20 -35.73
N GLY A 171 -3.61 17.19 -34.53
CA GLY A 171 -2.35 17.85 -34.20
C GLY A 171 -1.50 16.87 -33.40
N ALA A 172 -0.29 16.58 -33.88
CA ALA A 172 0.62 15.61 -33.30
C ALA A 172 0.96 15.91 -31.82
N TRP A 173 0.17 15.37 -30.90
CA TRP A 173 0.48 15.35 -29.48
C TRP A 173 0.59 13.89 -29.08
N THR A 174 1.82 13.43 -28.92
CA THR A 174 2.07 12.12 -28.32
C THR A 174 1.43 12.08 -26.93
N PRO A 175 0.88 10.93 -26.47
CA PRO A 175 0.21 10.82 -25.16
C PRO A 175 1.07 11.28 -23.96
N SER A 176 2.39 11.32 -24.14
CA SER A 176 3.36 11.87 -23.21
C SER A 176 3.27 13.38 -22.98
N LEU A 177 2.75 14.16 -23.94
CA LEU A 177 2.73 15.63 -23.89
C LEU A 177 1.46 16.22 -23.27
N LEU A 178 0.31 15.55 -23.35
CA LEU A 178 -0.95 16.07 -22.80
C LEU A 178 -1.01 15.98 -21.27
N LEU A 179 -0.56 14.87 -20.68
CA LEU A 179 -0.42 14.78 -19.22
C LEU A 179 0.75 15.64 -18.68
N ALA A 180 1.82 15.82 -19.47
CA ALA A 180 2.88 16.75 -19.13
C ALA A 180 2.43 18.22 -19.24
N ALA A 181 1.49 18.55 -20.15
CA ALA A 181 0.95 19.90 -20.31
C ALA A 181 0.00 20.28 -19.16
N GLU A 182 -0.82 19.35 -18.67
CA GLU A 182 -1.68 19.63 -17.51
C GLU A 182 -0.89 19.75 -16.19
N PHE A 183 0.16 18.94 -16.00
CA PHE A 183 1.03 19.07 -14.81
C PHE A 183 2.06 20.20 -14.91
N GLY A 184 2.52 20.54 -16.13
CA GLY A 184 3.44 21.66 -16.37
C GLY A 184 2.79 23.02 -16.07
N SER A 185 1.51 23.18 -16.42
CA SER A 185 0.75 24.39 -16.12
C SER A 185 0.60 24.67 -14.61
N CYS A 186 0.55 23.61 -13.78
CA CYS A 186 0.52 23.76 -12.32
C CYS A 186 1.85 24.20 -11.70
N PHE A 187 2.99 23.86 -12.32
CA PHE A 187 4.31 24.24 -11.80
C PHE A 187 4.75 25.65 -12.23
N GLU A 188 4.25 26.13 -13.38
CA GLU A 188 4.48 27.50 -13.85
C GLU A 188 3.66 28.52 -13.05
N ALA A 189 2.50 28.13 -12.51
CA ALA A 189 1.69 28.95 -11.58
C ALA A 189 2.30 29.06 -10.16
N ALA A 190 3.32 28.25 -9.83
CA ALA A 190 4.00 28.25 -8.53
C ALA A 190 5.39 28.94 -8.57
N ARG A 191 5.78 29.53 -9.70
CA ARG A 191 6.91 30.48 -9.78
C ARG A 191 6.39 31.91 -9.83
N LEU A 192 6.16 32.47 -8.64
CA LEU A 192 6.32 33.89 -8.38
C LEU A 192 7.73 34.12 -7.81
#